data_AF-A0A2S6UAD3-F1
#
_entry.id   AF-A0A2S6UAD3-F1
#
_cell.length_a   1.000
_cell.length_b   1.000
_cell.length_c   1.000
_cell.angle_alpha   90.00
_cell.angle_beta   90.00
_cell.angle_gamma   90.00
#
_symmetry.space_group_name_H-M   'P 1'
#
loop_
_entity.id
_entity.type
_entity.pdbx_description
1 polymer ?
#
loop_
_entity_poly.entity_id
_entity_poly.type
_entity_poly.pdbx_seq_one_letter_code
_entity_poly.pdbx_strand_id
1 'polypeptide(L)'
;MKKLTTTFVGVMALAAGAFMGGTTAKADHTITIRIGSGHPPTVVYAGLMKNFFQPELKKAIEAKTSHKVKYIEGYSGSIVKVFDVFEGVQNGV
;
A
#
# COMPACT_ATOMS: atom_id res chain seq x y z
N MET A 1 15.60 20.32 50.87
CA MET A 1 14.59 20.87 49.93
C MET A 1 15.07 20.84 48.48
N LYS A 2 16.20 21.46 48.11
CA LYS A 2 16.72 21.47 46.71
C LYS A 2 16.86 20.09 46.05
N LYS A 3 17.34 19.05 46.75
CA LYS A 3 17.48 17.69 46.18
C LYS A 3 16.14 17.03 45.85
N LEU A 4 15.09 17.30 46.63
CA LEU A 4 13.76 16.72 46.43
C LEU A 4 13.06 17.33 45.20
N THR A 5 13.26 18.63 44.97
CA THR A 5 12.75 19.33 43.78
C THR A 5 13.46 18.88 42.50
N THR A 6 14.77 18.65 42.52
CA THR A 6 15.53 18.15 41.36
C THR A 6 15.13 16.72 40.98
N THR A 7 14.90 15.84 41.97
CA THR A 7 14.44 14.46 41.70
C THR A 7 13.01 14.45 41.13
N PHE A 8 12.12 15.32 41.60
CA PHE A 8 10.74 15.39 41.12
C PHE A 8 10.65 15.87 39.66
N VAL A 9 11.45 16.87 39.28
CA VAL A 9 11.54 17.35 37.89
C VAL A 9 12.15 16.30 36.95
N GLY A 10 13.16 15.55 37.42
CA GLY A 10 13.77 14.46 36.65
C GLY A 10 12.79 13.33 36.34
N VAL A 11 11.95 12.94 37.32
CA VAL A 11 10.92 11.89 37.13
C VAL A 11 9.82 12.34 36.18
N MET A 12 9.39 13.61 36.22
CA MET A 12 8.41 14.14 35.27
C MET A 12 8.96 14.23 33.84
N ALA A 13 10.24 14.56 33.66
CA ALA A 13 10.88 14.60 32.34
C ALA A 13 11.01 13.19 31.72
N LEU A 14 11.33 12.18 32.53
CA LEU A 14 11.36 10.76 32.11
C LEU A 14 9.96 10.24 31.78
N ALA A 15 8.94 10.62 32.56
CA ALA A 15 7.55 10.26 32.28
C ALA A 15 7.05 10.91 30.97
N ALA A 16 7.39 12.18 30.71
CA ALA A 16 7.03 12.85 29.46
C ALA A 16 7.74 12.23 28.24
N GLY A 17 9.01 11.82 28.38
CA GLY A 17 9.76 11.13 27.31
C GLY A 17 9.19 9.75 26.96
N ALA A 18 8.63 9.02 27.94
CA ALA A 18 8.01 7.72 27.72
C ALA A 18 6.70 7.80 26.91
N PHE A 19 5.95 8.89 27.00
CA PHE A 19 4.74 9.10 26.18
C PHE A 19 5.04 9.50 24.73
N MET A 20 6.21 10.10 24.46
CA MET A 20 6.58 10.54 23.10
C MET A 20 7.26 9.42 22.27
N GLY A 21 7.78 8.37 22.89
CA GLY A 21 8.50 7.28 22.21
C GLY A 21 7.62 6.15 21.65
N GLY A 22 6.29 6.26 21.74
CA GLY A 22 5.37 5.13 21.60
C GLY A 22 4.57 5.03 20.30
N THR A 23 4.85 5.81 19.26
CA THR A 23 4.19 5.56 17.96
C THR A 23 4.95 4.47 17.23
N THR A 24 4.54 3.21 17.42
CA THR A 24 4.93 2.17 16.48
C THR A 24 4.29 2.56 15.14
N ALA A 25 5.12 2.88 14.15
CA ALA A 25 4.65 3.03 12.79
C ALA A 25 3.95 1.72 12.42
N LYS A 26 2.62 1.72 12.32
CA LYS A 26 1.90 0.57 11.79
C LYS A 26 2.32 0.47 10.33
N ALA A 27 3.08 -0.57 10.00
CA ALA A 27 3.40 -0.86 8.62
C ALA A 27 2.09 -0.97 7.85
N ASP A 28 1.92 -0.18 6.80
CA ASP A 28 0.79 -0.36 5.89
C ASP A 28 1.01 -1.69 5.16
N HIS A 29 0.21 -2.69 5.52
CA HIS A 29 0.26 -4.01 4.89
C HIS A 29 -0.51 -4.03 3.55
N THR A 30 -0.84 -2.87 2.98
CA THR A 30 -1.55 -2.79 1.70
C THR A 30 -0.57 -2.76 0.52
N ILE A 31 -0.64 -3.79 -0.32
CA ILE A 31 0.02 -3.82 -1.62
C ILE A 31 -0.88 -3.06 -2.61
N THR A 32 -0.38 -1.94 -3.13
CA THR A 32 -1.05 -1.20 -4.20
C THR A 32 -0.50 -1.65 -5.55
N ILE A 33 -1.38 -2.17 -6.41
CA ILE A 33 -1.03 -2.69 -7.74
C ILE A 33 -1.68 -1.82 -8.80
N ARG A 34 -0.88 -1.20 -9.67
CA ARG A 34 -1.37 -0.58 -10.91
C ARG A 34 -1.53 -1.69 -11.94
N ILE A 35 -2.74 -1.84 -12.47
CA ILE A 35 -3.07 -2.88 -13.43
C ILE A 35 -3.97 -2.30 -14.52
N GLY A 36 -3.65 -2.57 -15.77
CA GLY A 36 -4.31 -1.88 -16.87
C GLY A 36 -4.02 -2.50 -18.22
N SER A 37 -4.78 -2.05 -19.22
CA SER A 37 -4.64 -2.43 -20.62
C SER A 37 -4.91 -1.23 -21.50
N GLY A 38 -4.16 -1.11 -22.59
CA GLY A 38 -4.48 -0.15 -23.63
C GLY A 38 -5.85 -0.41 -24.27
N HIS A 39 -6.34 -1.65 -24.23
CA HIS A 39 -7.66 -2.04 -24.75
C HIS A 39 -8.76 -1.94 -23.68
N PRO A 40 -10.03 -1.76 -24.10
CA PRO A 40 -11.15 -1.77 -23.18
C PRO A 40 -11.42 -3.18 -22.61
N PRO A 41 -12.08 -3.32 -21.44
CA PRO A 41 -12.42 -4.62 -20.84
C PRO A 41 -13.37 -5.48 -21.68
N THR A 42 -13.97 -4.92 -22.74
CA THR A 42 -14.77 -5.68 -23.73
C THR A 42 -13.90 -6.58 -24.61
N VAL A 43 -12.60 -6.32 -24.71
CA VAL A 43 -11.65 -7.23 -25.36
C VAL A 43 -11.35 -8.38 -24.40
N VAL A 44 -11.44 -9.61 -24.90
CA VAL A 44 -11.48 -10.86 -24.11
C VAL A 44 -10.40 -10.92 -23.02
N TYR A 45 -9.13 -10.69 -23.35
CA TYR A 45 -8.05 -10.79 -22.36
C TYR A 45 -8.09 -9.67 -21.31
N ALA A 46 -8.48 -8.46 -21.69
CA ALA A 46 -8.63 -7.35 -20.74
C ALA A 46 -9.82 -7.60 -19.81
N GLY A 47 -10.90 -8.18 -20.34
CA GLY A 47 -12.04 -8.67 -19.57
C GLY A 47 -11.65 -9.77 -18.59
N LEU A 48 -10.88 -10.78 -19.02
CA LEU A 48 -10.39 -11.86 -18.15
C LEU A 48 -9.45 -11.34 -17.07
N MET A 49 -8.58 -10.37 -17.39
CA MET A 49 -7.72 -9.73 -16.39
C MET A 49 -8.55 -9.05 -15.29
N LYS A 50 -9.56 -8.25 -15.68
CA LYS A 50 -10.43 -7.52 -14.75
C LYS A 50 -11.33 -8.46 -13.93
N ASN A 51 -11.99 -9.39 -14.60
CA ASN A 51 -13.12 -10.14 -14.03
C ASN A 51 -12.71 -11.45 -13.39
N PHE A 52 -11.52 -11.98 -13.70
CA PHE A 52 -11.04 -13.25 -13.16
C PHE A 52 -9.68 -13.12 -12.46
N PHE A 53 -8.66 -12.60 -13.15
CA PHE A 53 -7.30 -12.56 -12.59
C PHE A 53 -7.19 -11.65 -11.36
N GLN A 54 -7.65 -10.40 -11.45
CA GLN A 54 -7.66 -9.46 -10.33
C GLN A 54 -8.34 -10.02 -9.07
N PRO A 55 -9.60 -10.50 -9.12
CA PRO A 55 -10.26 -11.01 -7.92
C PRO A 55 -9.57 -12.25 -7.34
N GLU A 56 -9.14 -13.19 -8.17
CA GLU A 56 -8.46 -14.42 -7.68
C GLU A 56 -7.07 -14.13 -7.12
N LEU A 57 -6.31 -13.20 -7.72
CA LEU A 57 -5.00 -12.80 -7.20
C LEU A 57 -5.15 -12.12 -5.84
N LYS A 58 -6.08 -11.17 -5.71
CA LYS A 58 -6.38 -10.52 -4.43
C LYS A 58 -6.76 -11.56 -3.37
N LYS A 59 -7.69 -12.45 -3.69
CA LYS A 59 -8.12 -13.53 -2.78
C LYS A 59 -6.94 -14.41 -2.35
N ALA A 60 -6.06 -14.80 -3.28
CA ALA A 60 -4.90 -15.62 -2.96
C ALA A 60 -3.89 -14.90 -2.04
N ILE A 61 -3.59 -13.62 -2.30
CA ILE A 61 -2.67 -12.83 -1.48
C ILE A 61 -3.22 -12.63 -0.07
N GLU A 62 -4.49 -12.22 0.04
CA GLU A 62 -5.12 -11.95 1.34
C GLU A 62 -5.38 -13.23 2.15
N ALA A 63 -5.42 -14.41 1.51
CA ALA A 63 -5.55 -15.70 2.20
C ALA A 63 -4.20 -16.28 2.65
N LYS A 64 -3.10 -15.98 1.94
CA LYS A 64 -1.77 -16.57 2.19
C LYS A 64 -0.83 -15.65 2.96
N THR A 65 -1.20 -14.38 3.13
CA THR A 65 -0.33 -13.37 3.76
C THR A 65 -1.15 -12.44 4.66
N SER A 66 -0.49 -11.63 5.47
CA SER A 66 -1.13 -10.55 6.25
C SER A 66 -1.46 -9.31 5.41
N HIS A 67 -1.15 -9.31 4.11
CA HIS A 67 -1.30 -8.15 3.26
C HIS A 67 -2.74 -7.97 2.75
N LYS A 68 -3.09 -6.72 2.46
CA LYS A 68 -4.28 -6.33 1.70
C LYS A 68 -3.89 -5.91 0.30
N VAL A 69 -4.81 -6.03 -0.66
CA VAL A 69 -4.56 -5.61 -2.04
C VAL A 69 -5.50 -4.48 -2.43
N LYS A 70 -4.92 -3.42 -2.99
CA LYS A 70 -5.64 -2.31 -3.62
C LYS A 70 -5.22 -2.20 -5.09
N TYR A 71 -6.20 -2.21 -5.99
CA TYR A 71 -5.95 -2.00 -7.41
C TYR A 71 -6.13 -0.52 -7.79
N ILE A 72 -5.23 -0.02 -8.63
CA ILE A 72 -5.41 1.20 -9.42
C ILE A 72 -5.60 0.73 -10.86
N GLU A 73 -6.80 0.92 -11.41
CA GLU A 73 -7.18 0.36 -12.69
C GLU A 73 -6.95 1.33 -13.86
N GLY A 74 -6.25 0.86 -14.89
CA GLY A 74 -5.86 1.64 -16.06
C GLY A 74 -6.32 1.04 -17.39
N TYR A 75 -7.62 0.92 -17.60
CA TYR A 75 -8.18 0.33 -18.83
C TYR A 75 -8.43 1.36 -19.93
N SER A 76 -8.57 0.89 -21.18
CA SER A 76 -8.88 1.74 -22.34
C SER A 76 -7.84 2.84 -22.58
N GLY A 77 -6.58 2.58 -22.26
CA GLY A 77 -5.50 3.54 -22.55
C GLY A 77 -5.39 4.70 -21.56
N SER A 78 -5.93 4.58 -20.35
CA SER A 78 -5.92 5.65 -19.33
C SER A 78 -4.60 5.77 -18.55
N ILE A 79 -3.81 4.70 -18.48
CA ILE A 79 -2.46 4.70 -17.88
C ILE A 79 -1.38 4.45 -18.96
N VAL A 80 -1.55 3.39 -19.76
CA VAL A 80 -0.64 3.01 -20.86
C VAL A 80 -1.42 2.79 -22.15
N LYS A 81 -0.88 3.19 -23.31
CA LYS A 81 -1.53 2.93 -24.61
C LYS A 81 -1.29 1.49 -25.06
N VAL A 82 -2.02 1.08 -26.10
CA VAL A 82 -1.99 -0.30 -26.65
C VAL A 82 -0.57 -0.75 -26.98
N PHE A 83 0.24 0.13 -27.57
CA PHE A 83 1.60 -0.20 -28.01
C PHE A 83 2.67 0.07 -26.95
N ASP A 84 2.33 0.74 -25.85
CA ASP A 84 3.29 1.24 -24.85
C ASP A 84 3.25 0.43 -23.53
N VAL A 85 2.56 -0.72 -23.51
CA VAL A 85 2.37 -1.50 -22.26
C VAL A 85 3.70 -2.04 -21.73
N PHE A 86 4.60 -2.48 -22.63
CA PHE A 86 5.92 -2.99 -22.24
C PHE A 86 6.79 -1.88 -21.64
N GLU A 87 6.86 -0.73 -22.31
CA GLU A 87 7.57 0.45 -21.83
C GLU A 87 6.97 0.96 -20.52
N GLY A 88 5.65 0.93 -20.38
CA GLY A 88 4.95 1.32 -19.16
C GLY A 88 5.34 0.46 -17.95
N VAL A 89 5.41 -0.87 -18.12
CA VAL A 89 5.89 -1.78 -17.08
C VAL A 89 7.36 -1.52 -16.76
N GLN A 90 8.20 -1.38 -17.78
CA GLN A 90 9.63 -1.11 -17.60
C GLN A 90 9.89 0.19 -16.82
N ASN A 91 9.07 1.22 -17.06
CA ASN A 91 9.19 2.53 -16.42
C ASN A 91 8.46 2.63 -15.06
N GLY A 92 7.77 1.58 -14.60
CA GLY A 92 7.05 1.58 -13.33
C GLY A 92 5.81 2.49 -13.30
N VAL A 93 5.16 2.64 -14.46
CA VAL A 93 3.95 3.47 -14.66
C VAL A 93 2.71 2.81 -14.09
#